data_AF-A0A962IVD5-F1
#
_entry.id   AF-A0A962IVD5-F1
#
_cell.length_a   1.000
_cell.length_b   1.000
_cell.length_c   1.000
_cell.angle_alpha   90.00
_cell.angle_beta   90.00
_cell.angle_gamma   90.00
#
_symmetry.space_group_name_H-M   'P 1'
#
loop_
_entity.id
_entity.type
_entity.pdbx_description
1 polymer ?
#
loop_
_entity_poly.entity_id
_entity_poly.type
_entity_poly.pdbx_seq_one_letter_code
_entity_poly.pdbx_strand_id
1 'polypeptide(L)'
;MKKVIFGVLTLALASFSVQAIDMGSIVKAQVVLGQVTQVVDKYKEVQALLDQGVVELDVPAPQENAEGKFLLPFDAAGNPTEWATKAVTAKAGGAAGEAVGGKAAEMLASKVPFGGLFAGAAKSKAKEAGAVMAIGGWDFIKETSSLSFDNLDDYSVYMHSEFNGLPGYEEALAAAMAVYPKLEKSHKKAIDKAYKDAKKRAKKLAKN
;
A
#
# COMPACT_ATOMS: atom_id res chain seq x y z
N MET A 1 -40.34 19.30 11.33
CA MET A 1 -39.93 18.29 12.32
C MET A 1 -39.56 17.02 11.57
N LYS A 2 -38.36 16.48 11.86
CA LYS A 2 -37.86 15.07 11.80
C LYS A 2 -38.67 14.09 10.90
N LYS A 3 -38.07 13.28 10.03
CA LYS A 3 -36.94 12.36 10.28
C LYS A 3 -36.24 12.01 8.96
N VAL A 4 -34.92 12.19 8.87
CA VAL A 4 -34.08 11.51 7.88
C VAL A 4 -33.58 10.24 8.56
N ILE A 5 -33.87 9.11 7.92
CA ILE A 5 -33.51 7.78 8.37
C ILE A 5 -32.00 7.63 8.17
N PHE A 6 -31.26 7.53 9.29
CA PHE A 6 -29.88 7.06 9.30
C PHE A 6 -29.91 5.59 8.83
N GLY A 7 -29.45 5.35 7.61
CA GLY A 7 -29.17 4.02 7.11
C GLY A 7 -28.01 3.44 7.91
N VAL A 8 -28.32 2.43 8.73
CA VAL A 8 -27.37 1.56 9.40
C VAL A 8 -26.47 0.93 8.34
N LEU A 9 -25.20 1.30 8.32
CA LEU A 9 -24.17 0.59 7.56
C LEU A 9 -23.94 -0.76 8.26
N THR A 10 -24.72 -1.75 7.84
CA THR A 10 -24.56 -3.14 8.26
C THR A 10 -23.21 -3.62 7.74
N LEU A 11 -22.23 -3.74 8.65
CA LEU A 11 -20.94 -4.35 8.37
C LEU A 11 -21.18 -5.85 8.09
N ALA A 12 -21.37 -6.19 6.81
CA ALA A 12 -21.39 -7.58 6.38
C ALA A 12 -19.95 -8.11 6.50
N LEU A 13 -19.68 -8.82 7.60
CA LEU A 13 -18.50 -9.66 7.77
C LEU A 13 -18.55 -10.75 6.70
N ALA A 14 -17.94 -10.48 5.54
CA ALA A 14 -17.63 -11.50 4.56
C ALA A 14 -16.58 -12.44 5.18
N SER A 15 -16.97 -13.69 5.37
CA SER A 15 -16.14 -14.78 5.87
C SER A 15 -15.03 -15.10 4.86
N PHE A 16 -13.91 -14.40 4.95
CA PHE A 16 -12.71 -14.84 4.23
C PHE A 16 -12.07 -15.98 5.01
N SER A 17 -11.97 -17.14 4.37
CA SER A 17 -11.21 -18.27 4.87
C SER A 17 -9.73 -17.86 4.96
N VAL A 18 -9.29 -17.49 6.16
CA VAL A 18 -7.91 -17.15 6.50
C VAL A 18 -7.03 -18.38 6.26
N GLN A 19 -6.32 -18.41 5.14
CA GLN A 19 -5.19 -19.32 4.94
C GLN A 19 -3.90 -18.60 5.37
N ALA A 20 -3.05 -19.35 6.06
CA ALA A 20 -1.94 -18.86 6.88
C ALA A 20 -1.03 -17.85 6.17
N ILE A 21 -1.21 -16.59 6.52
CA ILE A 21 -0.40 -15.46 6.08
C ILE A 21 1.00 -15.55 6.73
N ASP A 22 2.05 -15.11 6.02
CA ASP A 22 3.26 -14.59 6.68
C ASP A 22 2.88 -13.38 7.58
N MET A 23 2.60 -13.66 8.84
CA MET A 23 2.18 -12.69 9.86
C MET A 23 3.06 -11.44 9.89
N GLY A 24 4.36 -11.54 9.56
CA GLY A 24 5.28 -10.41 9.58
C GLY A 24 4.97 -9.33 8.54
N SER A 25 4.46 -9.71 7.37
CA SER A 25 4.16 -8.78 6.27
C SER A 25 2.79 -8.11 6.44
N ILE A 26 1.79 -8.87 6.90
CA ILE A 26 0.48 -8.30 7.24
C ILE A 26 0.57 -7.38 8.45
N VAL A 27 1.31 -7.75 9.50
CA VAL A 27 1.52 -6.85 10.65
C VAL A 27 2.16 -5.53 10.20
N LYS A 28 3.10 -5.54 9.24
CA LYS A 28 3.66 -4.31 8.68
C LYS A 28 2.61 -3.49 7.92
N ALA A 29 1.74 -4.13 7.14
CA ALA A 29 0.65 -3.45 6.48
C ALA A 29 -0.30 -2.81 7.51
N GLN A 30 -0.72 -3.55 8.53
CA GLN A 30 -1.53 -3.04 9.63
C GLN A 30 -0.87 -1.86 10.36
N VAL A 31 0.45 -1.93 10.60
CA VAL A 31 1.19 -0.81 11.21
C VAL A 31 1.15 0.42 10.29
N VAL A 32 1.39 0.25 9.00
CA VAL A 32 1.32 1.36 8.02
C VAL A 32 -0.09 1.92 7.94
N LEU A 33 -1.12 1.07 7.90
CA LEU A 33 -2.52 1.47 7.90
C LEU A 33 -2.87 2.23 9.18
N GLY A 34 -2.45 1.75 10.36
CA GLY A 34 -2.63 2.45 11.62
C GLY A 34 -1.97 3.84 11.62
N GLN A 35 -0.79 3.97 11.02
CA GLN A 35 -0.13 5.27 10.83
C GLN A 35 -0.87 6.18 9.85
N VAL A 36 -1.47 5.63 8.80
CA VAL A 36 -2.32 6.37 7.87
C VAL A 36 -3.61 6.82 8.56
N THR A 37 -4.25 5.98 9.36
CA THR A 37 -5.41 6.37 10.18
C THR A 37 -5.07 7.53 11.09
N GLN A 38 -3.88 7.54 11.72
CA GLN A 38 -3.42 8.69 12.51
C GLN A 38 -3.28 9.98 11.67
N VAL A 39 -2.89 9.87 10.40
CA VAL A 39 -2.84 11.02 9.47
C VAL A 39 -4.26 11.50 9.17
N VAL A 40 -5.17 10.61 8.79
CA VAL A 40 -6.57 10.97 8.53
C VAL A 40 -7.19 11.61 9.79
N ASP A 41 -6.91 11.05 10.97
CA ASP A 41 -7.36 11.58 12.25
C ASP A 41 -6.83 12.99 12.54
N LYS A 42 -5.56 13.25 12.24
CA LYS A 42 -4.93 14.57 12.34
C LYS A 42 -5.58 15.60 11.40
N TYR A 43 -6.19 15.14 10.30
CA TYR A 43 -6.83 15.98 9.29
C TYR A 43 -8.36 15.79 9.23
N LYS A 44 -9.02 15.36 10.31
CA LYS A 44 -10.49 15.15 10.35
C LYS A 44 -11.32 16.29 9.77
N GLU A 45 -10.97 17.53 10.08
CA GLU A 45 -11.66 18.70 9.52
C GLU A 45 -11.51 18.80 8.00
N VAL A 46 -10.35 18.43 7.47
CA VAL A 46 -10.11 18.37 6.02
C VAL A 46 -10.87 17.20 5.42
N GLN A 47 -10.89 16.04 6.07
CA GLN A 47 -11.69 14.89 5.62
C GLN A 47 -13.17 15.26 5.52
N ALA A 48 -13.73 15.95 6.52
CA ALA A 48 -15.11 16.42 6.46
C ALA A 48 -15.37 17.38 5.29
N LEU A 49 -14.38 18.22 4.92
CA LEU A 49 -14.48 19.09 3.74
C LEU A 49 -14.34 18.32 2.42
N LEU A 50 -13.55 17.25 2.39
CA LEU A 50 -13.48 16.31 1.26
C LEU A 50 -14.82 15.61 1.07
N ASP A 51 -15.41 15.09 2.15
CA ASP A 51 -16.70 14.38 2.13
C ASP A 51 -17.86 15.29 1.69
N GLN A 52 -17.76 16.59 1.97
CA GLN A 52 -18.71 17.62 1.53
C GLN A 52 -18.45 18.12 0.10
N GLY A 53 -17.37 17.68 -0.55
CA GLY A 53 -16.96 18.16 -1.88
C GLY A 53 -16.50 19.62 -1.90
N VAL A 54 -16.19 20.23 -0.75
CA VAL A 54 -15.73 21.62 -0.65
C VAL A 54 -14.27 21.74 -1.11
N VAL A 55 -13.50 20.67 -0.89
CA VAL A 55 -12.11 20.53 -1.34
C VAL A 55 -11.95 19.15 -1.92
N GLU A 56 -11.11 19.02 -2.93
CA GLU A 56 -10.74 17.71 -3.48
C GLU A 56 -9.32 17.34 -3.03
N LEU A 57 -9.13 16.04 -2.79
CA LEU A 57 -7.79 15.49 -2.63
C LEU A 57 -7.15 15.45 -4.02
N ASP A 58 -5.87 15.79 -4.08
CA ASP A 58 -5.15 15.72 -5.36
C ASP A 58 -4.75 14.26 -5.56
N VAL A 59 -5.60 13.52 -6.27
CA VAL A 59 -5.46 12.10 -6.54
C VAL A 59 -5.04 11.93 -7.99
N PRO A 60 -3.77 11.56 -8.26
CA PRO A 60 -3.29 11.36 -9.62
C PRO A 60 -4.00 10.18 -10.29
N ALA A 61 -4.42 10.36 -11.54
CA ALA A 61 -5.00 9.27 -12.32
C ALA A 61 -3.93 8.21 -12.67
N PRO A 62 -4.29 6.91 -12.65
CA PRO A 62 -3.40 5.85 -13.07
C PRO A 62 -3.21 5.86 -14.58
N GLN A 63 -2.12 5.23 -15.04
CA GLN A 63 -2.00 4.83 -16.43
C GLN A 63 -2.83 3.55 -16.62
N GLU A 64 -3.73 3.54 -17.61
CA GLU A 64 -4.57 2.37 -17.95
C GLU A 64 -3.80 1.32 -18.77
N ASN A 65 -2.61 0.96 -18.29
CA ASN A 65 -1.72 -0.05 -18.87
C ASN A 65 -0.75 -0.58 -17.79
N ALA A 66 0.08 -1.55 -18.18
CA ALA A 66 1.15 -2.12 -17.35
C ALA A 66 2.56 -1.60 -17.72
N GLU A 67 2.66 -0.39 -18.26
CA GLU A 67 3.93 0.17 -18.76
C GLU A 67 4.66 1.03 -17.71
N GLY A 68 3.94 1.54 -16.71
CA GLY A 68 4.50 2.32 -15.61
C GLY A 68 5.42 1.50 -14.69
N LYS A 69 6.25 2.22 -13.93
CA LYS A 69 7.25 1.63 -13.01
C LYS A 69 6.65 0.86 -11.82
N PHE A 70 5.42 1.18 -11.44
CA PHE A 70 4.73 0.65 -10.28
C PHE A 70 3.34 0.17 -10.69
N LEU A 71 3.16 -1.15 -10.71
CA LEU A 71 1.91 -1.82 -11.06
C LEU A 71 1.01 -1.95 -9.83
N LEU A 72 -0.27 -1.61 -9.97
CA LEU A 72 -1.24 -1.67 -8.88
C LEU A 72 -1.67 -3.11 -8.57
N PRO A 73 -1.89 -3.44 -7.29
CA PRO A 73 -2.40 -4.74 -6.86
C PRO A 73 -3.92 -4.87 -7.06
N PHE A 74 -4.55 -3.87 -7.69
CA PHE A 74 -5.97 -3.85 -8.04
C PHE A 74 -6.15 -3.63 -9.54
N ASP A 75 -7.19 -4.24 -10.10
CA ASP A 75 -7.67 -3.94 -11.44
C ASP A 75 -8.54 -2.66 -11.46
N ALA A 76 -8.93 -2.22 -12.64
CA ALA A 76 -9.81 -1.05 -12.82
C ALA A 76 -11.22 -1.23 -12.25
N ALA A 77 -11.64 -2.46 -11.94
CA ALA A 77 -12.92 -2.77 -11.29
C ALA A 77 -12.81 -2.83 -9.76
N GLY A 78 -11.61 -2.62 -9.20
CA GLY A 78 -11.37 -2.67 -7.76
C GLY A 78 -11.20 -4.07 -7.19
N ASN A 79 -10.97 -5.09 -8.04
CA ASN A 79 -10.64 -6.44 -7.57
C ASN A 79 -9.12 -6.60 -7.41
N PRO A 80 -8.65 -7.34 -6.40
CA PRO A 80 -7.24 -7.70 -6.31
C PRO A 80 -6.77 -8.44 -7.58
N THR A 81 -5.61 -8.06 -8.10
CA THR A 81 -4.97 -8.73 -9.23
C THR A 81 -4.55 -10.16 -8.88
N GLU A 82 -4.32 -10.99 -9.90
CA GLU A 82 -3.80 -12.35 -9.67
C GLU A 82 -2.44 -12.35 -9.00
N TRP A 83 -1.55 -11.42 -9.37
CA TRP A 83 -0.24 -11.31 -8.73
C TRP A 83 -0.34 -10.87 -7.29
N ALA A 84 -1.28 -9.97 -6.93
CA ALA A 84 -1.50 -9.58 -5.55
C ALA A 84 -2.02 -10.76 -4.71
N THR A 85 -3.00 -11.49 -5.24
CA THR A 85 -3.52 -12.72 -4.62
C THR A 85 -2.41 -13.74 -4.41
N LYS A 86 -1.58 -13.97 -5.44
CA LYS A 86 -0.47 -14.91 -5.37
C LYS A 86 0.66 -14.43 -4.47
N ALA A 87 0.91 -13.13 -4.35
CA ALA A 87 1.89 -12.58 -3.42
C ALA A 87 1.52 -12.91 -1.96
N VAL A 88 0.22 -12.85 -1.65
CA VAL A 88 -0.32 -13.23 -0.34
C VAL A 88 -0.18 -14.75 -0.13
N THR A 89 -0.52 -15.57 -1.13
CA THR A 89 -0.43 -17.04 -1.03
C THR A 89 1.01 -17.58 -1.04
N ALA A 90 1.90 -17.07 -1.88
CA ALA A 90 3.27 -17.58 -2.03
C ALA A 90 4.13 -17.34 -0.77
N LYS A 91 3.83 -16.26 -0.03
CA LYS A 91 4.50 -15.96 1.25
C LYS A 91 4.08 -16.91 2.37
N ALA A 92 2.89 -17.51 2.31
CA ALA A 92 2.46 -18.58 3.21
C ALA A 92 3.39 -19.81 3.16
N GLY A 93 3.97 -20.12 2.00
CA GLY A 93 4.92 -21.21 1.83
C GLY A 93 6.39 -20.86 2.11
N GLY A 94 6.73 -19.57 2.20
CA GLY A 94 8.10 -19.06 2.24
C GLY A 94 8.73 -18.92 3.64
N ALA A 95 7.99 -19.20 4.71
CA ALA A 95 8.48 -19.07 6.10
C ALA A 95 9.72 -19.92 6.43
N ALA A 96 10.06 -20.92 5.61
CA ALA A 96 11.30 -21.68 5.73
C ALA A 96 12.57 -20.87 5.32
N GLY A 97 12.43 -19.76 4.59
CA GLY A 97 13.55 -18.99 4.05
C GLY A 97 14.12 -17.89 4.96
N GLU A 98 13.29 -17.25 5.80
CA GLU A 98 13.74 -16.16 6.68
C GLU A 98 14.67 -16.65 7.82
N ALA A 99 14.52 -17.90 8.27
CA ALA A 99 15.41 -18.50 9.25
C ALA A 99 16.84 -18.73 8.72
N VAL A 100 17.01 -18.89 7.40
CA VAL A 100 18.33 -19.12 6.76
C VAL A 100 18.99 -17.81 6.32
N GLY A 101 18.21 -16.83 5.86
CA GLY A 101 18.71 -15.52 5.41
C GLY A 101 19.23 -14.60 6.53
N GLY A 102 18.69 -14.74 7.76
CA GLY A 102 19.11 -13.96 8.93
C GLY A 102 20.59 -14.15 9.28
N LYS A 103 21.08 -15.40 9.25
CA LYS A 103 22.50 -15.72 9.55
C LYS A 103 23.48 -15.24 8.48
N ALA A 104 23.11 -15.34 7.20
CA ALA A 104 23.97 -14.86 6.11
C ALA A 104 24.09 -13.32 6.08
N ALA A 105 23.01 -12.61 6.44
CA ALA A 105 23.01 -11.15 6.54
C ALA A 105 23.85 -10.63 7.72
N GLU A 106 23.84 -11.33 8.87
CA GLU A 106 24.68 -11.01 10.03
C GLU A 106 26.19 -11.11 9.73
N MET A 107 26.58 -12.10 8.92
CA MET A 107 27.99 -12.30 8.54
C MET A 107 28.52 -11.26 7.54
N LEU A 108 27.66 -10.68 6.70
CA LEU A 108 28.04 -9.62 5.76
C LEU A 108 28.01 -8.23 6.41
N ALA A 109 27.11 -8.00 7.37
CA ALA A 109 27.03 -6.74 8.11
C ALA A 109 28.25 -6.46 8.99
N SER A 110 28.94 -7.50 9.46
CA SER A 110 30.09 -7.40 10.37
C SER A 110 31.42 -7.04 9.69
N LYS A 111 31.47 -6.92 8.35
CA LYS A 111 32.75 -6.80 7.61
C LYS A 111 32.94 -5.52 6.79
N VAL A 112 32.00 -4.57 6.76
CA VAL A 112 32.12 -3.34 5.95
C VAL A 112 31.84 -2.07 6.80
N PRO A 113 32.86 -1.24 7.10
CA PRO A 113 32.73 -0.09 8.02
C PRO A 113 31.92 1.11 7.45
N PHE A 114 31.48 1.04 6.18
CA PHE A 114 30.54 1.97 5.54
C PHE A 114 29.22 1.28 5.11
N GLY A 115 28.96 0.07 5.61
CA GLY A 115 27.92 -0.83 5.11
C GLY A 115 26.48 -0.46 5.45
N GLY A 116 26.19 0.47 6.37
CA GLY A 116 24.83 0.70 6.86
C GLY A 116 23.80 1.10 5.79
N LEU A 117 24.15 2.04 4.91
CA LEU A 117 23.24 2.54 3.87
C LEU A 117 23.18 1.60 2.66
N PHE A 118 24.34 1.09 2.22
CA PHE A 118 24.43 0.17 1.09
C PHE A 118 23.85 -1.21 1.41
N ALA A 119 24.03 -1.71 2.65
CA ALA A 119 23.39 -2.94 3.10
C ALA A 119 21.87 -2.79 3.16
N GLY A 120 21.36 -1.62 3.55
CA GLY A 120 19.92 -1.34 3.52
C GLY A 120 19.34 -1.42 2.11
N ALA A 121 20.01 -0.79 1.13
CA ALA A 121 19.58 -0.82 -0.28
C ALA A 121 19.68 -2.22 -0.89
N ALA A 122 20.78 -2.93 -0.66
CA ALA A 122 20.98 -4.30 -1.13
C ALA A 122 19.95 -5.26 -0.53
N LYS A 123 19.69 -5.15 0.79
CA LYS A 123 18.65 -5.94 1.48
C LYS A 123 17.25 -5.67 0.92
N SER A 124 16.92 -4.40 0.66
CA SER A 124 15.64 -4.03 0.04
C SER A 124 15.50 -4.65 -1.35
N LYS A 125 16.56 -4.63 -2.17
CA LYS A 125 16.53 -5.21 -3.51
C LYS A 125 16.47 -6.74 -3.50
N ALA A 126 17.16 -7.38 -2.56
CA ALA A 126 17.04 -8.82 -2.35
C ALA A 126 15.61 -9.22 -1.94
N LYS A 127 14.97 -8.46 -1.05
CA LYS A 127 13.58 -8.67 -0.64
C LYS A 127 12.61 -8.55 -1.83
N GLU A 128 12.75 -7.48 -2.61
CA GLU A 128 11.97 -7.23 -3.83
C GLU A 128 12.16 -8.38 -4.83
N ALA A 129 13.40 -8.73 -5.16
CA ALA A 129 13.70 -9.81 -6.11
C ALA A 129 13.13 -11.16 -5.66
N GLY A 130 13.28 -11.51 -4.37
CA GLY A 130 12.74 -12.75 -3.81
C GLY A 130 11.21 -12.77 -3.83
N ALA A 131 10.55 -11.64 -3.53
CA ALA A 131 9.09 -11.54 -3.61
C ALA A 131 8.59 -11.67 -5.05
N VAL A 132 9.19 -10.93 -5.99
CA VAL A 132 8.85 -10.98 -7.42
C VAL A 132 9.03 -12.39 -7.98
N MET A 133 10.15 -13.06 -7.67
CA MET A 133 10.37 -14.45 -8.10
C MET A 133 9.32 -15.40 -7.53
N ALA A 134 8.96 -15.28 -6.25
CA ALA A 134 7.92 -16.12 -5.63
C ALA A 134 6.52 -15.91 -6.24
N ILE A 135 6.25 -14.71 -6.73
CA ILE A 135 4.99 -14.36 -7.40
C ILE A 135 4.94 -14.91 -8.84
N GLY A 136 6.09 -15.18 -9.47
CA GLY A 136 6.18 -15.68 -10.84
C GLY A 136 6.94 -14.77 -11.80
N GLY A 137 7.66 -13.77 -11.30
CA GLY A 137 8.47 -12.85 -12.09
C GLY A 137 7.72 -11.59 -12.53
N TRP A 138 8.48 -10.62 -13.05
CA TRP A 138 7.92 -9.34 -13.52
C TRP A 138 6.98 -9.50 -14.72
N ASP A 139 7.19 -10.50 -15.57
CA ASP A 139 6.34 -10.75 -16.72
C ASP A 139 4.92 -11.13 -16.26
N PHE A 140 4.80 -12.04 -15.30
CA PHE A 140 3.51 -12.40 -14.70
C PHE A 140 2.83 -11.20 -14.00
N ILE A 141 3.60 -10.39 -13.26
CA ILE A 141 3.04 -9.18 -12.60
C ILE A 141 2.51 -8.21 -13.66
N LYS A 142 3.23 -8.00 -14.77
CA LYS A 142 2.79 -7.13 -15.87
C LYS A 142 1.55 -7.67 -16.58
N GLU A 143 1.55 -8.96 -16.94
CA GLU A 143 0.45 -9.61 -17.66
C GLU A 143 -0.86 -9.58 -16.86
N THR A 144 -0.78 -9.57 -15.53
CA THR A 144 -1.93 -9.59 -14.62
C THR A 144 -2.25 -8.22 -14.02
N SER A 145 -1.66 -7.14 -14.54
CA SER A 145 -1.91 -5.77 -14.11
C SER A 145 -2.60 -4.96 -15.22
N SER A 146 -3.57 -4.13 -14.83
CA SER A 146 -4.24 -3.20 -15.76
C SER A 146 -3.92 -1.73 -15.49
N LEU A 147 -3.36 -1.42 -14.32
CA LEU A 147 -3.10 -0.05 -13.89
C LEU A 147 -1.65 0.12 -13.41
N SER A 148 -1.04 1.25 -13.74
CA SER A 148 0.34 1.55 -13.36
C SER A 148 0.62 3.03 -13.09
N PHE A 149 1.74 3.28 -12.43
CA PHE A 149 2.24 4.61 -12.09
C PHE A 149 3.76 4.72 -12.31
N ASP A 150 4.22 5.91 -12.65
CA ASP A 150 5.67 6.23 -12.69
C ASP A 150 6.23 6.72 -11.35
N ASN A 151 5.35 7.07 -10.42
CA ASN A 151 5.69 7.63 -9.12
C ASN A 151 4.99 6.87 -7.98
N LEU A 152 5.77 6.50 -6.97
CA LEU A 152 5.30 5.73 -5.83
C LEU A 152 4.45 6.54 -4.84
N ASP A 153 4.64 7.86 -4.80
CA ASP A 153 3.82 8.76 -3.99
C ASP A 153 2.40 8.86 -4.60
N ASP A 154 2.32 9.04 -5.92
CA ASP A 154 1.06 9.11 -6.67
C ASP A 154 0.29 7.78 -6.57
N TYR A 155 1.00 6.67 -6.77
CA TYR A 155 0.53 5.32 -6.48
C TYR A 155 -0.07 5.21 -5.07
N SER A 156 0.62 5.73 -4.05
CA SER A 156 0.20 5.59 -2.65
C SER A 156 -1.06 6.38 -2.35
N VAL A 157 -1.16 7.60 -2.89
CA VAL A 157 -2.33 8.45 -2.74
C VAL A 157 -3.51 7.81 -3.45
N TYR A 158 -3.36 7.41 -4.72
CA TYR A 158 -4.42 6.76 -5.49
C TYR A 158 -4.91 5.47 -4.83
N MET A 159 -3.99 4.56 -4.48
CA MET A 159 -4.34 3.28 -3.88
C MET A 159 -5.10 3.46 -2.55
N HIS A 160 -4.71 4.45 -1.74
CA HIS A 160 -5.43 4.76 -0.51
C HIS A 160 -6.77 5.45 -0.77
N SER A 161 -6.85 6.38 -1.71
CA SER A 161 -8.09 7.11 -1.97
C SER A 161 -9.18 6.21 -2.56
N GLU A 162 -8.82 5.32 -3.48
CA GLU A 162 -9.79 4.52 -4.23
C GLU A 162 -10.14 3.20 -3.55
N PHE A 163 -9.16 2.53 -2.95
CA PHE A 163 -9.34 1.14 -2.48
C PHE A 163 -9.40 0.99 -0.96
N ASN A 164 -9.09 2.04 -0.19
CA ASN A 164 -9.16 1.96 1.25
C ASN A 164 -10.59 1.67 1.72
N GLY A 165 -10.74 0.65 2.57
CA GLY A 165 -12.04 0.19 3.05
C GLY A 165 -12.68 -0.89 2.17
N LEU A 166 -12.12 -1.20 1.00
CA LEU A 166 -12.51 -2.38 0.25
C LEU A 166 -11.97 -3.67 0.89
N PRO A 167 -12.68 -4.81 0.75
CA PRO A 167 -12.15 -6.12 1.12
C PRO A 167 -10.82 -6.39 0.41
N GLY A 168 -9.83 -6.92 1.12
CA GLY A 168 -8.53 -7.26 0.55
C GLY A 168 -7.54 -6.09 0.46
N TYR A 169 -7.90 -4.88 0.91
CA TYR A 169 -7.00 -3.72 0.85
C TYR A 169 -5.71 -3.91 1.65
N GLU A 170 -5.81 -4.52 2.83
CA GLU A 170 -4.66 -4.78 3.69
C GLU A 170 -3.69 -5.78 3.05
N GLU A 171 -4.24 -6.85 2.48
CA GLU A 171 -3.52 -7.88 1.75
C GLU A 171 -2.89 -7.34 0.46
N ALA A 172 -3.62 -6.51 -0.28
CA ALA A 172 -3.13 -5.84 -1.47
C ALA A 172 -2.00 -4.85 -1.15
N LEU A 173 -2.11 -4.09 -0.06
CA LEU A 173 -1.03 -3.23 0.44
C LEU A 173 0.18 -4.08 0.89
N ALA A 174 -0.05 -5.22 1.55
CA ALA A 174 1.02 -6.14 1.93
C ALA A 174 1.75 -6.70 0.69
N ALA A 175 1.01 -7.12 -0.34
CA ALA A 175 1.54 -7.56 -1.62
C ALA A 175 2.36 -6.44 -2.30
N ALA A 176 1.81 -5.22 -2.33
CA ALA A 176 2.48 -4.06 -2.87
C ALA A 176 3.78 -3.74 -2.14
N MET A 177 3.82 -3.80 -0.81
CA MET A 177 5.06 -3.59 -0.04
C MET A 177 6.07 -4.73 -0.20
N ALA A 178 5.62 -5.94 -0.54
CA ALA A 178 6.53 -7.04 -0.84
C ALA A 178 7.28 -6.79 -2.16
N VAL A 179 6.56 -6.33 -3.20
CA VAL A 179 7.11 -6.00 -4.52
C VAL A 179 7.83 -4.65 -4.51
N TYR A 180 7.35 -3.68 -3.74
CA TYR A 180 7.90 -2.33 -3.63
C TYR A 180 8.22 -1.97 -2.17
N PRO A 181 9.32 -2.47 -1.58
CA PRO A 181 9.62 -2.29 -0.15
C PRO A 181 9.74 -0.83 0.32
N LYS A 182 9.95 0.12 -0.61
CA LYS A 182 9.95 1.55 -0.29
C LYS A 182 8.58 2.05 0.22
N LEU A 183 7.48 1.39 -0.14
CA LEU A 183 6.13 1.72 0.32
C LEU A 183 5.99 1.65 1.84
N GLU A 184 6.73 0.76 2.51
CA GLU A 184 6.73 0.65 3.99
C GLU A 184 7.04 1.99 4.67
N LYS A 185 7.78 2.89 3.99
CA LYS A 185 8.18 4.20 4.51
C LYS A 185 7.52 5.37 3.77
N SER A 186 7.23 5.24 2.48
CA SER A 186 6.71 6.34 1.67
C SER A 186 5.18 6.46 1.74
N HIS A 187 4.44 5.37 1.96
CA HIS A 187 2.98 5.37 1.84
C HIS A 187 2.30 6.41 2.74
N LYS A 188 2.58 6.35 4.05
CA LYS A 188 2.10 7.36 5.02
C LYS A 188 2.52 8.78 4.65
N LYS A 189 3.78 8.96 4.19
CA LYS A 189 4.33 10.28 3.88
C LYS A 189 3.62 10.91 2.68
N ALA A 190 3.34 10.11 1.64
CA ALA A 190 2.60 10.55 0.46
C ALA A 190 1.20 11.01 0.85
N ILE A 191 0.50 10.21 1.67
CA ILE A 191 -0.85 10.54 2.16
C ILE A 191 -0.82 11.80 3.05
N ASP A 192 0.10 11.92 4.02
CA ASP A 192 0.22 13.12 4.86
C ASP A 192 0.47 14.38 4.01
N LYS A 193 1.28 14.27 2.95
CA LYS A 193 1.50 15.36 2.01
C LYS A 193 0.21 15.74 1.27
N ALA A 194 -0.53 14.77 0.74
CA ALA A 194 -1.78 15.01 0.03
C ALA A 194 -2.82 15.72 0.92
N TYR A 195 -3.03 15.23 2.15
CA TYR A 195 -3.92 15.88 3.12
C TYR A 195 -3.45 17.26 3.56
N LYS A 196 -2.13 17.46 3.70
CA LYS A 196 -1.55 18.79 4.00
C LYS A 196 -1.80 19.77 2.88
N ASP A 197 -1.71 19.34 1.62
CA ASP A 197 -1.95 20.19 0.46
C ASP A 197 -3.45 20.51 0.31
N ALA A 198 -4.34 19.53 0.54
CA ALA A 198 -5.78 19.76 0.66
C ALA A 198 -6.12 20.78 1.76
N LYS A 199 -5.51 20.67 2.94
CA LYS A 199 -5.67 21.65 4.04
C LYS A 199 -5.29 23.07 3.61
N LYS A 200 -4.21 23.23 2.85
CA LYS A 200 -3.79 24.54 2.35
C LYS A 200 -4.81 25.10 1.36
N ARG A 201 -5.37 24.27 0.48
CA ARG A 201 -6.45 24.66 -0.45
C ARG A 201 -7.70 25.10 0.30
N ALA A 202 -8.15 24.32 1.28
CA ALA A 202 -9.26 24.67 2.17
C ALA A 202 -9.08 26.06 2.80
N LYS A 203 -7.89 26.32 3.35
CA LYS A 203 -7.56 27.62 3.96
C LYS A 203 -7.53 28.79 2.98
N LYS A 204 -7.20 28.55 1.71
CA LYS A 204 -7.24 29.59 0.67
C LYS A 204 -8.67 29.91 0.28
N LEU A 205 -9.52 28.89 0.12
CA LEU A 205 -10.94 29.07 -0.20
C LEU A 205 -11.68 29.82 0.91
N ALA A 206 -11.41 29.52 2.18
CA ALA A 206 -12.04 30.21 3.31
C ALA A 206 -11.60 31.68 3.49
N LYS A 207 -10.57 32.14 2.76
CA LYS A 207 -10.07 33.52 2.80
C LYS A 207 -10.55 34.37 1.63
N ASN A 208 -11.11 33.75 0.61
CA ASN A 208 -11.67 34.40 -0.57
C ASN A 208 -13.20 34.51 -0.43
#